data_AF-A0A5J6SLL5-F1
#
_entry.id   AF-A0A5J6SLL5-F1
#
_cell.length_a   1.000
_cell.length_b   1.000
_cell.length_c   1.000
_cell.angle_alpha   90.00
_cell.angle_beta   90.00
_cell.angle_gamma   90.00
#
_symmetry.space_group_name_H-M   'P 1'
#
loop_
_entity.id
_entity.type
_entity.pdbx_description
1 polymer ?
#
loop_
_entity_poly.entity_id
_entity_poly.type
_entity_poly.pdbx_seq_one_letter_code
_entity_poly.pdbx_strand_id
1 'polypeptide(L)'
;MNKSILAEEFGEQLEAVTIGTPYAVDPDSDNFISELEQRIRRVMYNLWMDAQSQRLAKHLQRKQVAHFEELYEFSYGVPMYDKEYAGIPRDTESLAIRIIDEKQAFIKRNEHLYLRYERFKEITNNLPASSKQILVDYFEYRKKIDYELLRNTLKKHLKAIERIYKADEESKEAEAENQEDERQAKLGCKAYLINRRKVYMIPEDYAAHVERDRTERLKVYEQLGLAMP
;
A
#
# COMPACT_ATOMS: atom_id res chain seq x y z
N MET A 1 -7.14 16.63 -6.42
CA MET A 1 -7.51 15.21 -6.47
C MET A 1 -6.54 14.42 -5.61
N ASN A 2 -7.04 13.68 -4.62
CA ASN A 2 -6.27 12.84 -3.70
C ASN A 2 -6.88 11.41 -3.70
N LYS A 3 -6.34 10.49 -2.90
CA LYS A 3 -6.83 9.10 -2.83
C LYS A 3 -8.24 8.97 -2.24
N SER A 4 -8.60 9.83 -1.27
CA SER A 4 -9.95 9.84 -0.67
C SER A 4 -11.00 10.17 -1.71
N ILE A 5 -10.77 11.24 -2.47
CA ILE A 5 -11.65 11.68 -3.55
C ILE A 5 -11.84 10.55 -4.58
N LEU A 6 -10.78 9.81 -4.94
CA LEU A 6 -10.93 8.68 -5.86
C LEU A 6 -11.75 7.51 -5.30
N ALA A 7 -11.70 7.29 -3.98
CA ALA A 7 -12.47 6.25 -3.32
C ALA A 7 -13.95 6.65 -3.18
N GLU A 8 -14.22 7.93 -2.90
CA GLU A 8 -15.57 8.52 -2.91
C GLU A 8 -16.17 8.45 -4.32
N GLU A 9 -15.43 8.89 -5.35
CA GLU A 9 -15.84 8.80 -6.75
C GLU A 9 -16.14 7.34 -7.19
N PHE A 10 -15.42 6.37 -6.63
CA PHE A 10 -15.72 4.95 -6.88
C PHE A 10 -17.05 4.53 -6.27
N GLY A 11 -17.33 4.94 -5.03
CA GLY A 11 -18.60 4.68 -4.35
C GLY A 11 -19.77 5.21 -5.17
N GLU A 12 -19.70 6.47 -5.59
CA GLU A 12 -20.72 7.11 -6.42
C GLU A 12 -20.90 6.40 -7.77
N GLN A 13 -19.80 6.03 -8.43
CA GLN A 13 -19.85 5.28 -9.70
C GLN A 13 -20.48 3.89 -9.52
N LEU A 14 -20.13 3.19 -8.45
CA LEU A 14 -20.66 1.85 -8.17
C LEU A 14 -22.15 1.92 -7.86
N GLU A 15 -22.56 2.87 -7.03
CA GLU A 15 -23.97 3.12 -6.73
C GLU A 15 -24.73 3.41 -8.02
N ALA A 16 -24.30 4.38 -8.82
CA ALA A 16 -24.96 4.78 -10.07
C ALA A 16 -25.15 3.62 -11.07
N VAL A 17 -24.21 2.67 -11.10
CA VAL A 17 -24.22 1.55 -12.04
C VAL A 17 -25.02 0.36 -11.48
N THR A 18 -25.15 0.25 -10.16
CA THR A 18 -25.89 -0.84 -9.50
C THR A 18 -27.35 -0.48 -9.19
N ILE A 19 -27.78 0.78 -9.38
CA ILE A 19 -29.19 1.21 -9.25
C ILE A 19 -30.12 0.28 -10.05
N GLY A 20 -31.14 -0.25 -9.37
CA GLY A 20 -32.15 -1.13 -9.98
C GLY A 20 -31.69 -2.58 -10.21
N THR A 21 -30.46 -2.93 -9.82
CA THR A 21 -29.96 -4.32 -9.83
C THR A 21 -30.10 -4.95 -8.45
N PRO A 22 -30.11 -6.29 -8.32
CA PRO A 22 -30.07 -6.96 -7.02
C PRO A 22 -28.75 -6.74 -6.26
N TYR A 23 -27.80 -6.01 -6.84
CA TYR A 23 -26.50 -5.68 -6.27
C TYR A 23 -26.39 -4.21 -5.86
N ALA A 24 -27.51 -3.48 -5.82
CA ALA A 24 -27.55 -2.10 -5.36
C ALA A 24 -26.87 -1.95 -3.99
N VAL A 25 -26.13 -0.86 -3.82
CA VAL A 25 -25.54 -0.50 -2.54
C VAL A 25 -26.63 0.17 -1.71
N ASP A 26 -27.33 -0.61 -0.89
CA ASP A 26 -28.33 -0.09 0.04
C ASP A 26 -27.74 -0.08 1.47
N PRO A 27 -27.46 1.11 2.03
CA PRO A 27 -26.88 1.25 3.38
C PRO A 27 -27.83 0.76 4.47
N ASP A 28 -29.14 0.68 4.20
CA ASP A 28 -30.17 0.24 5.16
C ASP A 28 -30.53 -1.25 5.00
N SER A 29 -29.92 -1.95 4.02
CA SER A 29 -30.19 -3.37 3.80
C SER A 29 -29.24 -4.26 4.61
N ASP A 30 -29.81 -5.10 5.48
CA ASP A 30 -29.13 -6.24 6.12
C ASP A 30 -28.81 -7.39 5.13
N ASN A 31 -28.84 -7.11 3.82
CA ASN A 31 -28.65 -8.11 2.80
C ASN A 31 -27.20 -8.61 2.83
N PHE A 32 -27.06 -9.90 3.17
CA PHE A 32 -25.78 -10.59 3.16
C PHE A 32 -25.23 -10.63 1.72
N ILE A 33 -24.29 -9.74 1.42
CA ILE A 33 -23.59 -9.73 0.14
C ILE A 33 -22.84 -11.05 0.00
N SER A 34 -23.12 -11.82 -1.06
CA SER A 34 -22.43 -13.09 -1.31
C SER A 34 -20.92 -12.91 -1.35
N GLU A 35 -20.16 -13.92 -0.89
CA GLU A 35 -18.69 -13.89 -0.89
C GLU A 35 -18.11 -13.58 -2.29
N LEU A 36 -18.73 -14.14 -3.33
CA LEU A 36 -18.36 -13.86 -4.73
C LEU A 36 -18.49 -12.37 -5.05
N GLU A 37 -19.57 -11.74 -4.61
CA GLU A 37 -19.82 -10.32 -4.87
C GLU A 37 -18.84 -9.43 -4.10
N GLN A 38 -18.50 -9.80 -2.86
CA GLN A 38 -17.45 -9.10 -2.10
C GLN A 38 -16.09 -9.15 -2.83
N ARG A 39 -15.74 -10.31 -3.39
CA ARG A 39 -14.51 -10.46 -4.19
C ARG A 39 -14.55 -9.63 -5.47
N ILE A 40 -15.67 -9.64 -6.19
CA ILE A 40 -15.86 -8.81 -7.38
C ILE A 40 -15.70 -7.33 -7.02
N ARG A 41 -16.38 -6.84 -5.98
CA ARG A 41 -16.28 -5.44 -5.53
C ARG A 41 -14.86 -5.05 -5.11
N ARG A 42 -14.13 -5.95 -4.43
CA ARG A 42 -12.71 -5.73 -4.08
C ARG A 42 -11.84 -5.59 -5.33
N VAL A 43 -12.03 -6.47 -6.31
CA VAL A 43 -11.30 -6.40 -7.59
C VAL A 43 -11.68 -5.14 -8.37
N MET A 44 -12.96 -4.76 -8.39
CA MET A 44 -13.42 -3.50 -9.00
C MET A 44 -12.73 -2.29 -8.38
N TYR A 45 -12.68 -2.22 -7.05
CA TYR A 45 -12.00 -1.14 -6.35
C TYR A 45 -10.52 -1.07 -6.71
N ASN A 46 -9.82 -2.20 -6.69
CA ASN A 46 -8.39 -2.25 -7.03
C ASN A 46 -8.16 -1.81 -8.49
N LEU A 47 -8.96 -2.31 -9.43
CA LEU A 47 -8.87 -1.93 -10.84
C LEU A 47 -9.18 -0.45 -11.06
N TRP A 48 -10.17 0.09 -10.35
CA TRP A 48 -10.47 1.52 -10.39
C TRP A 48 -9.29 2.35 -9.91
N MET A 49 -8.74 2.02 -8.74
CA MET A 49 -7.60 2.74 -8.16
C MET A 49 -6.38 2.72 -9.09
N ASP A 50 -6.13 1.58 -9.73
CA ASP A 50 -5.02 1.43 -10.66
C ASP A 50 -5.27 2.15 -11.99
N ALA A 51 -6.46 2.07 -12.58
CA ALA A 51 -6.79 2.78 -13.82
C ALA A 51 -6.71 4.31 -13.64
N GLN A 52 -7.14 4.82 -12.47
CA GLN A 52 -7.13 6.25 -12.17
C GLN A 52 -5.76 6.77 -11.71
N SER A 53 -4.81 5.89 -11.42
CA SER A 53 -3.51 6.25 -10.86
C SER A 53 -2.67 7.12 -11.80
N GLN A 54 -2.75 6.92 -13.12
CA GLN A 54 -2.05 7.79 -14.09
C GLN A 54 -2.57 9.23 -14.06
N ARG A 55 -3.90 9.40 -13.97
CA ARG A 55 -4.52 10.72 -13.87
C ARG A 55 -4.11 11.42 -12.57
N LEU A 56 -4.05 10.66 -11.48
CA LEU A 56 -3.56 11.15 -10.19
C LEU A 56 -2.08 11.54 -10.26
N ALA A 57 -1.23 10.74 -10.90
CA ALA A 57 0.19 11.01 -11.05
C ALA A 57 0.42 12.33 -11.83
N LYS A 58 -0.25 12.48 -12.97
CA LYS A 58 -0.23 13.72 -13.77
C LYS A 58 -0.73 14.93 -12.99
N HIS A 59 -1.79 14.76 -12.19
CA HIS A 59 -2.33 15.84 -11.35
C HIS A 59 -1.33 16.28 -10.27
N LEU A 60 -0.71 15.32 -9.58
CA LEU A 60 0.31 15.59 -8.57
C LEU A 60 1.53 16.27 -9.22
N GLN A 61 2.03 15.75 -10.34
CA GLN A 61 3.17 16.34 -11.05
C GLN A 61 2.94 17.79 -11.46
N ARG A 62 1.72 18.16 -11.90
CA ARG A 62 1.37 19.55 -12.19
C ARG A 62 1.39 20.46 -10.96
N LYS A 63 0.99 19.92 -9.80
CA LYS A 63 1.00 20.64 -8.53
C LYS A 63 2.36 20.63 -7.83
N GLN A 64 3.30 19.84 -8.32
CA GLN A 64 4.61 19.64 -7.71
C GLN A 64 5.38 20.95 -7.54
N VAL A 65 5.40 21.78 -8.59
CA VAL A 65 6.15 23.06 -8.58
C VAL A 65 5.58 23.99 -7.52
N ALA A 66 4.27 24.24 -7.55
CA ALA A 66 3.59 25.09 -6.56
C ALA A 66 3.75 24.56 -5.13
N HIS A 67 3.64 23.24 -4.93
CA HIS A 67 3.79 22.64 -3.61
C HIS A 67 5.19 22.82 -3.03
N PHE A 68 6.24 22.68 -3.85
CA PHE A 68 7.61 22.92 -3.38
C PHE A 68 7.91 24.41 -3.21
N GLU A 69 7.32 25.28 -4.03
CA GLU A 69 7.41 26.73 -3.86
C GLU A 69 6.82 27.17 -2.51
N GLU A 70 5.62 26.69 -2.16
CA GLU A 70 5.01 26.91 -0.84
C GLU A 70 5.90 26.41 0.32
N LEU A 71 6.53 25.23 0.17
CA LEU A 71 7.45 24.69 1.17
C LEU A 71 8.72 25.54 1.33
N TYR A 72 9.26 26.08 0.24
CA TYR A 72 10.36 27.02 0.29
C TYR A 72 9.92 28.34 0.94
N GLU A 73 8.82 28.93 0.52
CA GLU A 73 8.28 30.16 1.11
C GLU A 73 8.05 30.02 2.63
N PHE A 74 7.47 28.91 3.07
CA PHE A 74 7.33 28.60 4.49
C PHE A 74 8.69 28.52 5.20
N SER A 75 9.68 27.83 4.61
CA SER A 75 11.01 27.70 5.19
C SER A 75 11.78 29.03 5.32
N TYR A 76 11.53 29.99 4.42
CA TYR A 76 12.11 31.33 4.47
C TYR A 76 11.27 32.36 5.26
N GLY A 77 9.95 32.13 5.41
CA GLY A 77 9.01 33.05 6.06
C GLY A 77 8.97 32.94 7.58
N VAL A 78 9.13 31.74 8.14
CA VAL A 78 9.09 31.51 9.60
C VAL A 78 10.16 32.29 10.40
N PRO A 79 11.39 32.51 9.91
CA PRO A 79 12.40 33.32 10.62
C PRO A 79 12.10 34.83 10.70
N MET A 80 11.20 35.37 9.87
CA MET A 80 11.03 36.82 9.71
C MET A 80 9.93 37.43 10.61
N TYR A 81 9.00 36.62 11.13
CA TYR A 81 7.83 37.12 11.86
C TYR A 81 7.96 37.05 13.39
N ASP A 82 8.96 36.34 13.92
CA ASP A 82 9.10 36.13 15.36
C ASP A 82 10.33 36.85 15.92
N LYS A 83 10.19 38.17 16.14
CA LYS A 83 11.26 39.04 16.66
C LYS A 83 11.67 38.69 18.10
N GLU A 84 10.87 37.92 18.83
CA GLU A 84 11.18 37.45 20.19
C GLU A 84 12.06 36.18 20.18
N TYR A 85 12.19 35.50 19.04
CA TYR A 85 13.00 34.29 18.86
C TYR A 85 14.37 34.55 18.20
N ALA A 86 14.87 35.78 18.25
CA ALA A 86 16.16 36.19 17.66
C ALA A 86 17.42 35.48 18.23
N GLY A 87 17.26 34.58 19.21
CA GLY A 87 18.35 33.87 19.89
C GLY A 87 18.38 32.34 19.72
N ILE A 88 17.44 31.72 19.01
CA ILE A 88 17.48 30.26 18.77
C ILE A 88 17.88 30.02 17.31
N PRO A 89 19.08 29.49 17.02
CA PRO A 89 19.39 29.00 15.69
C PRO A 89 18.53 27.74 15.46
N ARG A 90 17.32 27.92 14.94
CA ARG A 90 16.42 26.81 14.61
C ARG A 90 16.83 26.22 13.26
N ASP A 91 17.88 25.41 13.32
CA ASP A 91 18.16 24.24 12.49
C ASP A 91 17.65 24.30 11.04
N THR A 92 18.11 25.31 10.30
CA THR A 92 17.87 25.47 8.86
C THR A 92 18.36 24.24 8.08
N GLU A 93 19.37 23.54 8.61
CA GLU A 93 19.86 22.26 8.08
C GLU A 93 18.79 21.16 8.21
N SER A 94 18.14 21.01 9.37
CA SER A 94 17.02 20.07 9.54
C SER A 94 15.81 20.41 8.66
N LEU A 95 15.48 21.68 8.47
CA LEU A 95 14.43 22.09 7.52
C LEU A 95 14.81 21.75 6.07
N ALA A 96 16.05 21.99 5.68
CA ALA A 96 16.54 21.62 4.35
C ALA A 96 16.50 20.10 4.12
N ILE A 97 16.89 19.30 5.12
CA ILE A 97 16.80 17.84 5.08
C ILE A 97 15.34 17.41 4.90
N ARG A 98 14.40 17.97 5.67
CA ARG A 98 12.95 17.65 5.52
C ARG A 98 12.41 17.97 4.13
N ILE A 99 12.83 19.09 3.53
CA ILE A 99 12.43 19.45 2.16
C ILE A 99 13.00 18.44 1.15
N ILE A 100 14.24 18.00 1.33
CA ILE A 100 14.86 16.97 0.48
C ILE A 100 14.11 15.64 0.63
N ASP A 101 13.80 15.23 1.85
CA ASP A 101 13.05 14.00 2.13
C ASP A 101 11.65 14.06 1.52
N GLU A 102 10.94 15.19 1.63
CA GLU A 102 9.61 15.36 1.02
C GLU A 102 9.69 15.29 -0.50
N LYS A 103 10.72 15.88 -1.13
CA LYS A 103 10.95 15.75 -2.57
C LYS A 103 11.15 14.30 -3.00
N GLN A 104 11.97 13.55 -2.27
CA GLN A 104 12.21 12.14 -2.56
C GLN A 104 10.94 11.30 -2.34
N ALA A 105 10.20 11.55 -1.27
CA ALA A 105 8.93 10.89 -0.98
C ALA A 105 7.89 11.17 -2.08
N PHE A 106 7.85 12.40 -2.60
CA PHE A 106 6.98 12.78 -3.70
C PHE A 106 7.31 12.03 -4.99
N ILE A 107 8.59 11.94 -5.35
CA ILE A 107 9.05 11.20 -6.54
C ILE A 107 8.63 9.73 -6.44
N LYS A 108 8.96 9.07 -5.31
CA LYS A 108 8.58 7.67 -5.06
C LYS A 108 7.06 7.48 -5.12
N ARG A 109 6.29 8.38 -4.51
CA ARG A 109 4.82 8.34 -4.57
C ARG A 109 4.32 8.39 -6.01
N ASN A 110 4.93 9.22 -6.87
CA ASN A 110 4.52 9.36 -8.26
C ASN A 110 4.91 8.13 -9.09
N GLU A 111 6.10 7.58 -8.89
CA GLU A 111 6.56 6.33 -9.49
C GLU A 111 5.62 5.17 -9.14
N HIS A 112 5.24 5.04 -7.86
CA HIS A 112 4.28 4.02 -7.43
C HIS A 112 2.90 4.17 -8.10
N LEU A 113 2.46 5.40 -8.41
CA LEU A 113 1.22 5.60 -9.15
C LEU A 113 1.36 5.15 -10.60
N TYR A 114 2.49 5.40 -11.26
CA TYR A 114 2.72 4.89 -12.61
C TYR A 114 2.80 3.35 -12.63
N LEU A 115 3.46 2.73 -11.65
CA LEU A 115 3.50 1.27 -11.52
C LEU A 115 2.10 0.66 -11.36
N ARG A 116 1.23 1.29 -10.57
CA ARG A 116 -0.18 0.87 -10.45
C ARG A 116 -0.90 0.90 -11.79
N TYR A 117 -0.70 1.96 -12.58
CA TYR A 117 -1.32 2.05 -13.90
C TYR A 117 -0.77 1.00 -14.88
N GLU A 118 0.53 0.72 -14.83
CA GLU A 118 1.11 -0.36 -15.64
C GLU A 118 0.56 -1.72 -15.24
N ARG A 119 0.31 -1.97 -13.96
CA ARG A 119 -0.41 -3.18 -13.50
C ARG A 119 -1.82 -3.26 -14.07
N PHE A 120 -2.58 -2.15 -14.13
CA PHE A 120 -3.89 -2.13 -14.79
C PHE A 120 -3.79 -2.49 -16.28
N LYS A 121 -2.79 -1.94 -16.99
CA LYS A 121 -2.54 -2.30 -18.40
C LYS A 121 -2.17 -3.75 -18.56
N GLU A 122 -1.30 -4.29 -17.70
CA GLU A 122 -0.91 -5.69 -17.72
C GLU A 122 -2.13 -6.59 -17.56
N ILE A 123 -2.95 -6.33 -16.54
CA ILE A 123 -4.20 -7.06 -16.30
C ILE A 123 -5.08 -7.02 -17.54
N THR A 124 -5.36 -5.82 -18.08
CA THR A 124 -6.29 -5.66 -19.20
C THR A 124 -5.73 -6.20 -20.52
N ASN A 125 -4.42 -6.14 -20.76
CA ASN A 125 -3.76 -6.69 -21.95
C ASN A 125 -3.75 -8.23 -21.97
N ASN A 126 -3.78 -8.87 -20.81
CA ASN A 126 -3.85 -10.32 -20.69
C ASN A 126 -5.27 -10.87 -20.93
N LEU A 127 -6.27 -10.01 -21.16
CA LEU A 127 -7.66 -10.41 -21.40
C LEU A 127 -8.00 -10.42 -22.90
N PRO A 128 -9.02 -11.19 -23.31
CA PRO A 128 -9.59 -11.10 -24.65
C PRO A 128 -10.04 -9.66 -24.98
N ALA A 129 -9.91 -9.26 -26.25
CA ALA A 129 -10.16 -7.88 -26.70
C ALA A 129 -11.52 -7.31 -26.24
N SER A 130 -12.59 -8.12 -26.29
CA SER A 130 -13.93 -7.71 -25.83
C SER A 130 -13.98 -7.42 -24.33
N SER A 131 -13.40 -8.30 -23.51
CA SER A 131 -13.32 -8.09 -22.06
C SER A 131 -12.42 -6.91 -21.70
N LYS A 132 -11.26 -6.79 -22.36
CA LYS A 132 -10.36 -5.64 -22.22
C LYS A 132 -11.09 -4.33 -22.48
N GLN A 133 -11.82 -4.24 -23.59
CA GLN A 133 -12.53 -3.03 -23.97
C GLN A 133 -13.58 -2.63 -22.93
N ILE A 134 -14.36 -3.59 -22.41
CA ILE A 134 -15.32 -3.33 -21.32
C ILE A 134 -14.61 -2.75 -20.08
N LEU A 135 -13.51 -3.37 -19.63
CA LEU A 135 -12.81 -2.90 -18.43
C LEU A 135 -12.17 -1.52 -18.65
N VAL A 136 -11.57 -1.28 -19.81
CA VAL A 136 -10.96 0.02 -20.15
C VAL A 136 -12.03 1.11 -20.27
N ASP A 137 -13.13 0.83 -20.96
CA ASP A 137 -14.23 1.78 -21.11
C ASP A 137 -14.84 2.18 -19.76
N TYR A 138 -14.99 1.22 -18.86
CA TYR A 138 -15.51 1.49 -17.52
C TYR A 138 -14.47 2.18 -16.61
N PHE A 139 -13.32 1.55 -16.37
CA PHE A 139 -12.38 1.99 -15.35
C PHE A 139 -11.50 3.16 -15.78
N GLU A 140 -11.14 3.28 -17.06
CA GLU A 140 -10.25 4.34 -17.55
C GLU A 140 -11.06 5.52 -18.09
N TYR A 141 -12.04 5.24 -18.96
CA TYR A 141 -12.84 6.27 -19.63
C TYR A 141 -14.13 6.66 -18.92
N ARG A 142 -14.51 5.98 -17.83
CA ARG A 142 -15.73 6.26 -17.04
C ARG A 142 -17.01 6.21 -17.88
N LYS A 143 -17.02 5.39 -18.94
CA LYS A 143 -18.22 5.21 -19.76
C LYS A 143 -19.26 4.42 -18.96
N LYS A 144 -20.52 4.77 -19.16
CA LYS A 144 -21.63 4.00 -18.59
C LYS A 144 -21.67 2.63 -19.24
N ILE A 145 -21.49 1.58 -18.44
CA ILE A 145 -21.59 0.18 -18.86
C ILE A 145 -22.67 -0.48 -18.01
N ASP A 146 -23.40 -1.41 -18.61
CA ASP A 146 -24.30 -2.29 -17.89
C ASP A 146 -23.56 -3.09 -16.80
N TYR A 147 -24.08 -3.07 -15.57
CA TYR A 147 -23.44 -3.71 -14.43
C TYR A 147 -23.36 -5.22 -14.63
N GLU A 148 -24.39 -5.87 -15.17
CA GLU A 148 -24.38 -7.31 -15.34
C GLU A 148 -23.31 -7.74 -16.34
N LEU A 149 -23.15 -7.00 -17.44
CA LEU A 149 -22.06 -7.20 -18.39
C LEU A 149 -20.68 -7.05 -17.74
N LEU A 150 -20.47 -5.97 -16.97
CA LEU A 150 -19.22 -5.73 -16.26
C LEU A 150 -18.93 -6.84 -15.26
N ARG A 151 -19.93 -7.18 -14.44
CA ARG A 151 -19.86 -8.21 -13.40
C ARG A 151 -19.55 -9.58 -14.00
N ASN A 152 -20.21 -9.96 -15.10
CA ASN A 152 -19.95 -11.23 -15.77
C ASN A 152 -18.55 -11.27 -16.38
N THR A 153 -18.07 -10.14 -16.90
CA THR A 153 -16.69 -10.01 -17.40
C THR A 153 -15.67 -10.20 -16.27
N LEU A 154 -15.88 -9.57 -15.12
CA LEU A 154 -15.02 -9.71 -13.95
C LEU A 154 -15.08 -11.13 -13.37
N LYS A 155 -16.28 -11.69 -13.22
CA LYS A 155 -16.48 -13.06 -12.74
C LYS A 155 -15.73 -14.08 -13.61
N LYS A 156 -15.75 -13.92 -14.94
CA LYS A 156 -15.05 -14.79 -15.88
C LYS A 156 -13.53 -14.79 -15.67
N HIS A 157 -12.95 -13.65 -15.34
CA HIS A 157 -11.50 -13.44 -15.26
C HIS A 157 -10.98 -13.27 -13.82
N LEU A 158 -11.84 -13.47 -12.82
CA LEU A 158 -11.60 -13.12 -11.42
C LEU A 158 -10.30 -13.73 -10.89
N LYS A 159 -10.12 -15.05 -11.08
CA LYS A 159 -8.93 -15.78 -10.61
C LYS A 159 -7.63 -15.28 -11.23
N ALA A 160 -7.66 -14.88 -12.50
CA ALA A 160 -6.47 -14.39 -13.19
C ALA A 160 -6.08 -13.01 -12.65
N ILE A 161 -7.06 -12.14 -12.45
CA ILE A 161 -6.86 -10.79 -11.89
C ILE A 161 -6.36 -10.88 -10.43
N GLU A 162 -7.00 -11.70 -9.59
CA GLU A 162 -6.61 -11.90 -8.20
C GLU A 162 -5.18 -12.45 -8.07
N ARG A 163 -4.75 -13.35 -8.98
CA ARG A 163 -3.39 -13.87 -8.98
C ARG A 163 -2.35 -12.76 -9.20
N ILE A 164 -2.63 -11.83 -10.10
CA ILE A 164 -1.71 -10.70 -10.36
C ILE A 164 -1.60 -9.80 -9.12
N TYR A 165 -2.73 -9.47 -8.49
CA TYR A 165 -2.70 -8.70 -7.25
C TYR A 165 -1.98 -9.42 -6.12
N LYS A 166 -2.19 -10.73 -5.96
CA LYS A 166 -1.51 -11.52 -4.94
C LYS A 166 0.00 -11.56 -5.14
N ALA A 167 0.46 -11.76 -6.38
CA ALA A 167 1.88 -11.77 -6.69
C ALA A 167 2.55 -10.42 -6.39
N ASP A 168 1.85 -9.31 -6.65
CA ASP A 168 2.34 -7.97 -6.32
C ASP A 168 2.37 -7.69 -4.81
N GLU A 169 1.40 -8.20 -4.03
CA GLU A 169 1.44 -8.15 -2.57
C GLU A 169 2.62 -8.95 -2.01
N GLU A 170 2.81 -10.20 -2.47
CA GLU A 170 3.94 -11.06 -2.07
C GLU A 170 5.30 -10.42 -2.42
N SER A 171 5.41 -9.78 -3.58
CA SER A 171 6.62 -9.06 -3.98
C SER A 171 6.93 -7.88 -3.06
N LYS A 172 5.90 -7.11 -2.65
CA LYS A 172 6.08 -5.97 -1.73
C LYS A 172 6.45 -6.40 -0.33
N GLU A 173 5.88 -7.49 0.15
CA GLU A 173 6.25 -8.09 1.44
C GLU A 173 7.72 -8.53 1.43
N ALA A 174 8.16 -9.19 0.36
CA ALA A 174 9.56 -9.59 0.20
C ALA A 174 10.52 -8.39 0.11
N GLU A 175 10.15 -7.34 -0.62
CA GLU A 175 10.95 -6.10 -0.67
C GLU A 175 11.05 -5.43 0.70
N ALA A 176 9.95 -5.39 1.46
CA ALA A 176 9.94 -4.84 2.81
C ALA A 176 10.81 -5.66 3.77
N GLU A 177 10.75 -6.98 3.68
CA GLU A 177 11.59 -7.89 4.47
C GLU A 177 13.08 -7.67 4.15
N ASN A 178 13.45 -7.57 2.86
CA ASN A 178 14.82 -7.30 2.46
C ASN A 178 15.32 -5.93 2.97
N GLN A 179 14.49 -4.90 2.92
CA GLN A 179 14.84 -3.58 3.46
C GLN A 179 15.02 -3.60 4.98
N GLU A 180 14.22 -4.40 5.69
CA GLU A 180 14.38 -4.61 7.13
C GLU A 180 15.69 -5.35 7.43
N ASP A 181 15.98 -6.43 6.69
CA ASP A 181 17.25 -7.17 6.79
C ASP A 181 18.45 -6.24 6.60
N GLU A 182 18.44 -5.38 5.57
CA GLU A 182 19.52 -4.41 5.32
C GLU A 182 19.67 -3.39 6.45
N ARG A 183 18.55 -2.89 7.00
CA ARG A 183 18.59 -1.95 8.14
C ARG A 183 19.15 -2.61 9.39
N GLN A 184 18.73 -3.83 9.68
CA GLN A 184 19.18 -4.59 10.84
C GLN A 184 20.67 -4.96 10.70
N ALA A 185 21.12 -5.32 9.49
CA ALA A 185 22.53 -5.56 9.20
C ALA A 185 23.41 -4.31 9.44
N LYS A 186 22.92 -3.12 9.08
CA LYS A 186 23.61 -1.84 9.38
C LYS A 186 23.73 -1.56 10.88
N LEU A 187 22.82 -2.09 11.69
CA LEU A 187 22.86 -2.02 13.16
C LEU A 187 23.70 -3.13 13.80
N GLY A 188 24.31 -4.02 13.00
CA GLY A 188 25.08 -5.16 13.49
C GLY A 188 24.24 -6.35 13.97
N CYS A 189 22.92 -6.29 13.78
CA CYS A 189 22.01 -7.38 14.11
C CYS A 189 22.04 -8.48 13.04
N LYS A 190 21.84 -9.73 13.45
CA LYS A 190 21.64 -10.89 12.56
C LYS A 190 20.26 -11.49 12.79
N ALA A 191 19.69 -12.05 11.73
CA ALA A 191 18.42 -12.76 11.79
C ALA A 191 18.62 -14.16 12.41
N TYR A 192 17.85 -14.44 13.46
CA TYR A 192 17.76 -15.75 14.12
C TYR A 192 16.33 -16.26 14.09
N LEU A 193 16.17 -17.58 13.99
CA LEU A 193 14.88 -18.24 14.06
C LEU A 193 14.63 -18.72 15.49
N ILE A 194 13.73 -18.04 16.21
CA ILE A 194 13.31 -18.42 17.56
C ILE A 194 11.82 -18.77 17.49
N ASN A 195 11.46 -20.00 17.86
CA ASN A 195 10.07 -20.49 17.83
C ASN A 195 9.37 -20.28 16.47
N ARG A 196 10.09 -20.52 15.36
CA ARG A 196 9.63 -20.30 13.97
C ARG A 196 9.33 -18.84 13.61
N ARG A 197 9.78 -17.88 14.42
CA ARG A 197 9.72 -16.44 14.12
C ARG A 197 11.13 -15.92 13.85
N LYS A 198 11.26 -15.08 12.84
CA LYS A 198 12.49 -14.34 12.54
C LYS A 198 12.63 -13.23 13.59
N VAL A 199 13.76 -13.21 14.31
CA VAL A 199 14.09 -12.22 15.34
C VAL A 199 15.48 -11.69 15.07
N TYR A 200 15.64 -10.37 15.04
CA TYR A 200 16.93 -9.73 14.86
C TYR A 200 17.59 -9.48 16.22
N MET A 201 18.79 -9.99 16.41
CA MET A 201 19.58 -9.80 17.63
C MET A 201 21.04 -9.55 17.28
N ILE A 202 21.74 -8.83 18.16
CA ILE A 202 23.20 -8.80 18.13
C ILE A 202 23.70 -10.21 18.49
N PRO A 203 24.78 -10.72 17.87
CA PRO A 203 25.26 -12.08 18.14
C PRO A 203 25.53 -12.39 19.63
N GLU A 204 25.95 -11.39 20.40
CA GLU A 204 26.17 -11.48 21.84
C GLU A 204 24.87 -11.71 22.62
N ASP A 205 23.81 -10.95 22.29
CA ASP A 205 22.49 -11.11 22.89
C ASP A 205 21.87 -12.46 22.54
N TYR A 206 22.11 -12.95 21.33
CA TYR A 206 21.65 -14.27 20.91
C TYR A 206 22.34 -15.38 21.72
N ALA A 207 23.65 -15.29 21.93
CA ALA A 207 24.38 -16.24 22.78
C ALA A 207 23.83 -16.25 24.21
N ALA A 208 23.54 -15.08 24.78
CA ALA A 208 22.91 -14.97 26.09
C ALA A 208 21.49 -15.56 26.13
N HIS A 209 20.70 -15.40 25.06
CA HIS A 209 19.38 -16.00 24.94
C HIS A 209 19.45 -17.54 24.89
N VAL A 210 20.35 -18.10 24.09
CA VAL A 210 20.53 -19.57 23.98
C VAL A 210 20.91 -20.18 25.33
N GLU A 211 21.82 -19.55 26.07
CA GLU A 211 22.22 -20.03 27.39
C GLU A 211 21.05 -19.93 28.40
N ARG A 212 20.26 -18.84 28.38
CA ARG A 212 19.04 -18.77 29.21
C ARG A 212 18.05 -19.89 28.87
N ASP A 213 17.72 -20.07 27.60
CA ASP A 213 16.77 -21.09 27.15
C ASP A 213 17.25 -22.50 27.52
N ARG A 214 18.57 -22.75 27.43
CA ARG A 214 19.19 -23.99 27.91
C ARG A 214 19.04 -24.18 29.41
N THR A 215 19.32 -23.15 30.21
CA THR A 215 19.17 -23.23 31.67
C THR A 215 17.73 -23.39 32.11
N GLU A 216 16.78 -22.77 31.42
CA GLU A 216 15.36 -22.92 31.70
C GLU A 216 14.86 -24.33 31.35
N ARG A 217 15.27 -24.88 30.20
CA ARG A 217 14.99 -26.28 29.86
C ARG A 217 15.58 -27.23 30.89
N LEU A 218 16.84 -27.04 31.30
CA LEU A 218 17.47 -27.86 32.34
C LEU A 218 16.66 -27.87 33.64
N LYS A 219 16.22 -26.70 34.11
CA LYS A 219 15.35 -26.59 35.30
C LYS A 219 14.03 -27.35 35.12
N VAL A 220 13.43 -27.30 33.93
CA VAL A 220 12.19 -28.03 33.63
C VAL A 220 12.42 -29.55 33.64
N TYR A 221 13.52 -30.03 33.05
CA TYR A 221 13.88 -31.46 33.06
C TYR A 221 14.16 -31.97 34.49
N GLU A 222 14.88 -31.20 35.29
CA GLU A 222 15.15 -31.51 36.70
C GLU A 222 13.86 -31.58 37.54
N GLN A 223 12.92 -30.66 37.32
CA GLN A 223 11.61 -30.66 38.01
C GLN A 223 10.72 -31.85 37.62
N LEU A 224 10.86 -32.36 36.38
CA LEU A 224 10.06 -33.47 35.87
C LEU A 224 10.72 -34.85 36.08
N GLY A 225 11.94 -34.90 36.63
CA GLY A 225 12.67 -36.15 36.85
C GLY A 225 13.06 -36.89 35.56
N LEU A 226 13.21 -36.16 34.45
CA LEU A 226 13.49 -36.70 33.13
C LEU A 226 14.98 -36.51 32.78
N ALA A 227 15.62 -37.52 32.19
CA ALA A 227 16.96 -37.38 31.62
C ALA A 227 16.90 -36.57 30.31
N MET A 228 17.81 -35.62 30.13
CA MET A 228 17.86 -34.83 28.89
C MET A 228 18.12 -35.72 27.67
N PRO A 229 17.51 -35.40 26.50
CA PRO A 229 17.98 -35.88 25.20
C PRO A 229 19.28 -35.19 24.76
#